data_AF-D8G5J9-F1
#
_entry.id   AF-D8G5J9-F1
#
_cell.length_a   1.000
_cell.length_b   1.000
_cell.length_c   1.000
_cell.angle_alpha   90.00
_cell.angle_beta   90.00
_cell.angle_gamma   90.00
#
_symmetry.space_group_name_H-M   'P 1'
#
loop_
_entity.id
_entity.type
_entity.pdbx_description
1 polymer ?
#
loop_
_entity_poly.entity_id
_entity_poly.type
_entity_poly.pdbx_seq_one_letter_code
_entity_poly.pdbx_strand_id
1 'polypeptide(L)' 'MVLELAVKARCDSIVTYNNRDFVEIDRFGLKTVKPIEFLQSIGVLL' A
#
# COMPACT_ATOMS: atom_id res chain seq x y z
N MET A 1 -8.12 12.05 1.93
CA MET A 1 -7.25 11.51 0.85
C MET A 1 -6.79 10.10 1.24
N VAL A 2 -6.41 9.21 0.29
CA VAL A 2 -6.07 7.80 0.61
C VAL A 2 -4.89 7.68 1.58
N LEU A 3 -3.82 8.47 1.38
CA LEU A 3 -2.65 8.48 2.27
C LEU A 3 -3.03 8.85 3.72
N GLU A 4 -3.79 9.93 3.89
CA GLU A 4 -4.22 10.40 5.22
C GLU A 4 -5.03 9.32 5.97
N LEU A 5 -5.92 8.63 5.26
CA LEU A 5 -6.70 7.54 5.84
C LEU A 5 -5.79 6.39 6.29
N ALA A 6 -4.85 5.96 5.44
CA ALA A 6 -3.92 4.87 5.76
C ALA A 6 -3.06 5.19 7.00
N VAL A 7 -2.59 6.44 7.12
CA VAL A 7 -1.84 6.90 8.30
C VAL A 7 -2.71 6.89 9.55
N LYS A 8 -3.91 7.49 9.51
CA LYS A 8 -4.82 7.55 10.66
C LYS A 8 -5.31 6.18 11.11
N ALA A 9 -5.52 5.26 10.16
CA ALA A 9 -5.93 3.89 10.43
C ALA A 9 -4.77 2.96 10.84
N ARG A 10 -3.52 3.45 10.82
CA ARG A 10 -2.31 2.65 11.10
C ARG A 10 -2.21 1.41 10.22
N CYS A 11 -2.51 1.57 8.93
CA CYS A 11 -2.31 0.50 7.96
C CYS A 11 -0.81 0.21 7.79
N ASP A 12 -0.49 -1.00 7.32
CA ASP A 12 0.88 -1.35 6.94
C ASP A 12 1.18 -1.02 5.47
N SER A 13 0.15 -0.92 4.62
CA SER A 13 0.32 -0.84 3.17
C SER A 13 -0.85 -0.17 2.46
N ILE A 14 -0.58 0.45 1.31
CA ILE A 14 -1.58 0.86 0.31
C ILE A 14 -1.46 -0.04 -0.91
N VAL A 15 -2.51 -0.79 -1.24
CA VAL A 15 -2.54 -1.63 -2.44
C VAL A 15 -2.93 -0.79 -3.66
N THR A 16 -2.03 -0.62 -4.62
CA THR A 16 -2.23 0.31 -5.75
C THR A 16 -1.30 0.01 -6.94
N TYR A 17 -1.70 0.39 -8.16
CA TYR A 17 -0.81 0.47 -9.32
C TYR A 17 -0.12 1.85 -9.44
N ASN A 18 -0.60 2.83 -8.69
CA ASN A 18 -0.18 4.23 -8.79
C ASN A 18 0.95 4.53 -7.80
N ASN A 19 2.19 4.19 -8.11
CA ASN A 19 3.32 4.50 -7.23
C ASN A 19 3.74 5.98 -7.28
N ARG A 20 3.45 6.68 -8.38
CA ARG A 20 3.87 8.08 -8.62
C ARG A 20 3.24 9.08 -7.66
N ASP A 21 2.08 8.77 -7.10
CA ASP A 21 1.40 9.67 -6.16
C ASP A 21 1.77 9.38 -4.69
N PHE A 22 2.57 8.34 -4.44
CA PHE A 22 3.01 7.91 -3.11
C PHE A 22 4.54 7.84 -3.01
N VAL A 23 5.25 8.73 -3.71
CA VAL A 23 6.70 8.89 -3.55
C VAL A 23 6.99 9.30 -2.10
N GLU A 24 8.04 8.75 -1.48
CA GLU A 24 8.42 8.98 -0.08
C GLU A 24 7.38 8.50 0.97
N ILE A 25 6.47 7.58 0.61
CA ILE A 25 5.47 7.03 1.54
C ILE A 25 6.10 6.31 2.75
N ASP A 26 7.33 5.83 2.61
CA ASP A 26 8.11 5.18 3.66
C ASP A 26 8.36 6.09 4.88
N ARG A 27 8.36 7.42 4.70
CA ARG A 27 8.46 8.40 5.80
C ARG A 27 7.30 8.31 6.79
N PHE A 28 6.17 7.73 6.36
CA PHE A 28 4.99 7.50 7.21
C PHE A 28 4.93 6.08 7.78
N GLY A 29 5.98 5.26 7.59
CA GLY A 29 5.99 3.85 7.99
C GLY A 29 5.10 2.96 7.11
N LEU A 30 4.70 3.45 5.94
CA LEU A 30 3.83 2.79 4.98
C LEU A 30 4.62 2.35 3.74
N LYS A 31 4.09 1.37 3.01
CA LYS A 31 4.59 0.99 1.68
C LYS A 31 3.44 0.91 0.67
N THR A 32 3.73 1.11 -0.61
CA THR A 32 2.82 0.66 -1.66
C THR A 32 3.08 -0.81 -2.01
N VAL A 33 2.02 -1.54 -2.33
CA VAL A 33 2.08 -2.94 -2.78
C VAL A 33 1.26 -3.06 -4.05
N LYS A 34 1.76 -3.76 -5.07
CA LYS A 34 0.95 -4.00 -6.27
C LYS A 34 -0.18 -4.97 -5.94
N PRO A 35 -1.37 -4.82 -6.54
CA PRO A 35 -2.48 -5.75 -6.31
C PRO A 35 -2.10 -7.22 -6.49
N ILE A 36 -1.30 -7.55 -7.51
CA ILE A 36 -0.86 -8.94 -7.73
C ILE A 36 0.01 -9.48 -6.59
N GLU A 37 0.95 -8.67 -6.08
CA GLU A 37 1.83 -9.03 -4.96
C GLU A 37 1.00 -9.21 -3.68
N PHE A 38 -0.01 -8.38 -3.46
CA PHE A 38 -0.93 -8.52 -2.33
C PHE A 38 -1.74 -9.82 -2.41
N LEU A 39 -2.35 -10.12 -3.56
CA LEU A 39 -3.15 -11.35 -3.75
C LEU A 39 -2.29 -12.62 -3.59
N GLN A 40 -1.06 -12.60 -4.09
CA GLN A 40 -0.09 -13.68 -3.86
C GLN A 40 0.25 -13.81 -2.37
N SER A 41 0.46 -12.69 -1.66
CA SER A 41 0.81 -12.72 -0.23
C SER A 41 -0.27 -13.32 0.68
N ILE A 42 -1.56 -13.24 0.28
CA ILE A 42 -2.68 -13.81 1.03
C ILE A 42 -3.14 -15.18 0.50
N GLY A 43 -2.44 -15.74 -0.49
CA GLY A 43 -2.68 -17.09 -0.99
C GLY A 43 -3.92 -17.27 -1.87
N VAL A 44 -4.46 -16.18 -2.43
CA VAL A 44 -5.65 -16.23 -3.32
C VAL A 44 -5.28 -16.21 -4.81
N LEU A 45 -3.99 -16.07 -5.12
CA LEU A 45 -3.44 -16.08 -6.48
C LEU A 45 -2.06 -16.74 -6.45
N LEU A 46 -1.80 -17.67 -7.38
CA LEU A 46 -0.52 -18.38 -7.55
C LEU A 46 0.39 -17.60 -8.52
#